data_AF-A0A1R0GFK6-F1
#
_entry.id   AF-A0A1R0GFK6-F1
#
_cell.length_a   1.000
_cell.length_b   1.000
_cell.length_c   1.000
_cell.angle_alpha   90.00
_cell.angle_beta   90.00
_cell.angle_gamma   90.00
#
_symmetry.space_group_name_H-M   'P 1'
#
loop_
_entity.id
_entity.type
_entity.pdbx_description
1 polymer ?
#
loop_
_entity_poly.entity_id
_entity_poly.type
_entity_poly.pdbx_seq_one_letter_code
_entity_poly.pdbx_strand_id
1 'polypeptide(L)'
;MVHSEDAVSAVTAAESTVDEKHVAFQPLQQSAFSAIEHAAFLKGLLKPFKGKGELMQFGDVCSRLMNSLVQLATGEVLAQAERYPFTLLPIRMTRQSTGAGTVFLRWSRMDRSKMGVDLWADLLGNGRTPINLVSDLYAMELQRITINMQISLMHSISRQAFLCASKIRVAEQIYQQRVSQQVTSNSAEV
;
A
#
# COMPACT_ATOMS: atom_id res chain seq x y z
N MET A 1 -49.56 -37.16 -29.75
CA MET A 1 -49.51 -35.79 -29.20
C MET A 1 -48.65 -35.82 -27.93
N VAL A 2 -47.33 -35.85 -28.13
CA VAL A 2 -46.33 -35.77 -27.07
C VAL A 2 -45.27 -34.84 -27.63
N HIS A 3 -45.45 -33.54 -27.41
CA HIS A 3 -44.54 -32.50 -27.87
C HIS A 3 -44.15 -31.63 -26.67
N SER A 4 -42.85 -31.36 -26.59
CA SER A 4 -42.27 -30.15 -26.02
C SER A 4 -42.23 -29.99 -24.49
N GLU A 5 -41.54 -30.89 -23.79
CA GLU A 5 -40.91 -30.51 -22.49
C GLU A 5 -39.41 -30.84 -22.44
N ASP A 6 -38.94 -31.88 -23.12
CA ASP A 6 -37.51 -32.26 -23.09
C ASP A 6 -36.58 -31.33 -23.90
N ALA A 7 -37.12 -30.61 -24.90
CA ALA A 7 -36.32 -29.68 -25.70
C ALA A 7 -36.01 -28.37 -24.95
N VAL A 8 -36.82 -27.99 -23.95
CA VAL A 8 -36.62 -26.74 -23.18
C VAL A 8 -35.56 -26.93 -22.09
N SER A 9 -35.45 -28.14 -21.52
CA SER A 9 -34.40 -28.50 -20.56
C SER A 9 -33.02 -28.64 -21.21
N ALA A 10 -32.95 -29.03 -22.48
CA ALA A 10 -31.68 -29.13 -23.21
C ALA A 10 -31.15 -27.76 -23.67
N VAL A 11 -32.04 -26.79 -23.93
CA VAL A 11 -31.64 -25.43 -24.33
C VAL A 11 -31.22 -24.59 -23.11
N THR A 12 -31.78 -24.83 -21.93
CA THR A 12 -31.36 -24.17 -20.68
C THR A 12 -30.08 -24.76 -20.05
N ALA A 13 -29.69 -25.98 -20.43
CA ALA A 13 -28.40 -26.56 -20.04
C ALA A 13 -27.24 -26.18 -20.97
N ALA A 14 -27.52 -25.59 -22.13
CA ALA A 14 -26.52 -25.19 -23.12
C ALA A 14 -26.02 -23.74 -22.96
N GLU A 15 -26.63 -22.94 -22.09
CA GLU A 15 -26.20 -21.55 -21.80
C GLU A 15 -25.26 -21.44 -20.57
N SER A 16 -24.88 -22.54 -19.93
CA SER A 16 -23.97 -22.56 -18.79
C SER A 16 -22.53 -22.94 -19.13
N THR A 17 -22.14 -22.85 -20.41
CA THR A 17 -20.72 -22.92 -20.83
C THR A 17 -20.24 -21.55 -21.32
N VAL A 18 -20.57 -20.50 -20.56
CA VAL A 18 -19.73 -19.31 -20.56
C VAL A 18 -18.44 -19.71 -19.85
N ASP A 19 -17.48 -20.17 -20.65
CA ASP A 19 -16.05 -20.28 -20.39
C ASP A 19 -15.68 -19.64 -19.04
N GLU A 20 -15.39 -20.45 -18.01
CA GLU A 20 -14.90 -19.97 -16.72
C GLU A 20 -13.62 -19.18 -17.00
N LYS A 21 -13.75 -17.86 -17.21
CA LYS A 21 -12.63 -16.95 -17.43
C LYS A 21 -11.73 -17.07 -16.21
N HIS A 22 -10.65 -17.82 -16.36
CA HIS A 22 -9.65 -17.97 -15.33
C HIS A 22 -9.02 -16.59 -15.08
N VAL A 23 -9.39 -15.97 -13.95
CA VAL A 23 -8.86 -14.68 -13.51
C VAL A 23 -7.47 -14.91 -12.92
N ALA A 24 -6.43 -14.47 -13.61
CA ALA A 24 -5.05 -14.74 -13.21
C ALA A 24 -4.58 -13.82 -12.08
N PHE A 25 -5.19 -12.63 -11.92
CA PHE A 25 -4.90 -11.70 -10.83
C PHE A 25 -6.11 -11.52 -9.91
N GLN A 26 -5.93 -11.83 -8.64
CA GLN A 26 -6.92 -11.66 -7.59
C GLN A 26 -6.62 -10.37 -6.80
N PRO A 27 -7.45 -9.31 -6.94
CA PRO A 27 -7.25 -8.06 -6.21
C PRO A 27 -7.39 -8.27 -4.70
N LEU A 28 -6.62 -7.51 -3.92
CA LEU A 28 -6.71 -7.53 -2.46
C LEU A 28 -8.13 -7.24 -1.99
N GLN A 29 -8.64 -8.12 -1.14
CA GLN A 29 -9.94 -7.99 -0.48
C GLN A 29 -9.77 -7.39 0.93
N GLN A 30 -10.86 -6.93 1.55
CA GLN A 30 -10.84 -6.36 2.91
C GLN A 30 -10.19 -7.31 3.94
N SER A 31 -10.38 -8.62 3.77
CA SER A 31 -9.77 -9.64 4.64
C SER A 31 -8.24 -9.58 4.67
N ALA A 32 -7.61 -9.22 3.55
CA ALA A 32 -6.16 -9.03 3.48
C ALA A 32 -5.68 -7.84 4.32
N PHE A 33 -6.57 -6.88 4.57
CA PHE A 33 -6.31 -5.72 5.42
C PHE A 33 -6.70 -5.94 6.87
N SER A 34 -7.53 -6.94 7.22
CA SER A 34 -8.04 -7.10 8.59
C SER A 34 -6.91 -7.25 9.63
N ALA A 35 -5.83 -7.97 9.31
CA ALA A 35 -4.66 -8.09 10.17
C ALA A 35 -3.93 -6.75 10.41
N ILE A 36 -3.99 -5.84 9.43
CA ILE A 36 -3.42 -4.48 9.51
C ILE A 36 -4.40 -3.53 10.22
N GLU A 37 -5.70 -3.66 9.93
CA GLU A 37 -6.79 -2.81 10.41
C GLU A 37 -6.95 -2.85 11.92
N HIS A 38 -6.79 -4.03 12.53
CA HIS A 38 -6.82 -4.17 14.00
C HIS A 38 -5.68 -3.42 14.71
N ALA A 39 -4.58 -3.10 14.00
CA ALA A 39 -3.52 -2.21 14.49
C ALA A 39 -3.74 -0.74 14.08
N ALA A 40 -4.63 -0.47 13.11
CA ALA A 40 -4.68 0.77 12.32
C ALA A 40 -5.89 1.67 12.58
N PHE A 41 -6.73 1.41 13.59
CA PHE A 41 -7.69 2.45 13.94
C PHE A 41 -6.90 3.64 14.49
N LEU A 42 -6.84 4.72 13.71
CA LEU A 42 -6.27 6.03 14.03
C LEU A 42 -7.03 6.75 15.17
N LYS A 43 -7.55 5.98 16.14
CA LYS A 43 -7.99 6.46 17.46
C LYS A 43 -6.76 7.10 18.10
N GLY A 44 -6.65 8.41 17.91
CA GLY A 44 -5.50 9.20 18.32
C GLY A 44 -4.74 9.92 17.21
N LEU A 45 -5.17 9.87 15.94
CA LEU A 45 -4.68 10.82 14.93
C LEU A 45 -5.09 12.25 15.29
N LEU A 46 -6.35 12.42 15.67
CA LEU A 46 -6.93 13.69 16.09
C LEU A 46 -7.21 13.66 17.59
N LYS A 47 -6.13 13.76 18.38
CA LYS A 47 -6.22 13.93 19.84
C LYS A 47 -5.27 15.04 20.29
N PRO A 48 -5.50 15.64 21.46
CA PRO A 48 -4.50 16.51 22.08
C PRO A 48 -3.30 15.65 22.52
N PHE A 49 -2.22 15.67 21.73
CA PHE A 49 -0.97 15.02 22.08
C PHE A 49 -0.37 15.69 23.33
N LYS A 50 -0.12 14.92 24.38
CA LYS A 50 0.33 15.46 25.68
C LYS A 50 1.81 15.83 25.73
N GLY A 51 2.59 15.43 24.73
CA GLY A 51 4.02 15.75 24.66
C GLY A 51 4.80 14.83 23.73
N LYS A 52 6.13 14.90 23.81
CA LYS A 52 7.08 14.18 22.96
C LYS A 52 6.81 12.67 22.90
N GLY A 53 6.58 12.04 24.05
CA GLY A 53 6.43 10.58 24.16
C GLY A 53 5.26 10.04 23.34
N GLU A 54 4.10 10.70 23.40
CA GLU A 54 2.92 10.27 22.64
C GLU A 54 3.11 10.43 21.13
N LEU A 55 3.83 11.46 20.68
CA LEU A 55 4.17 11.64 19.26
C LEU A 55 5.16 10.59 18.76
N MET A 56 6.15 10.22 19.57
CA MET A 56 7.07 9.14 19.21
C MET A 56 6.33 7.81 19.05
N GLN A 57 5.49 7.46 20.03
CA GLN A 57 4.69 6.24 19.97
C GLN A 57 3.75 6.23 18.76
N PHE A 58 3.13 7.37 18.46
CA PHE A 58 2.30 7.51 17.26
C PHE A 58 3.12 7.32 15.97
N GLY A 59 4.31 7.92 15.88
CA GLY A 59 5.25 7.71 14.78
C GLY A 59 5.65 6.25 14.59
N ASP A 60 5.91 5.53 15.69
CA ASP A 60 6.25 4.10 15.70
C ASP A 60 5.08 3.23 15.22
N VAL A 61 3.84 3.55 15.64
CA VAL A 61 2.63 2.87 15.14
C VAL A 61 2.51 3.06 13.63
N CYS A 62 2.62 4.29 13.12
CA CYS A 62 2.56 4.56 11.68
C CYS A 62 3.68 3.86 10.90
N SER A 63 4.90 3.80 11.46
CA SER A 63 6.01 3.08 10.83
C SER A 63 5.77 1.57 10.75
N ARG A 64 5.17 0.97 11.79
CA ARG A 64 4.80 -0.45 11.76
C ARG A 64 3.71 -0.72 10.73
N LEU A 65 2.68 0.12 10.66
CA LEU A 65 1.63 0.03 9.65
C LEU A 65 2.19 0.14 8.22
N MET A 66 3.09 1.09 7.98
CA MET A 66 3.82 1.20 6.72
C MET A 66 4.53 -0.11 6.36
N ASN A 67 5.27 -0.71 7.31
CA ASN A 67 5.98 -1.97 7.07
C ASN A 67 5.01 -3.12 6.76
N SER A 68 3.88 -3.21 7.46
CA SER A 68 2.84 -4.20 7.18
C SER A 68 2.22 -4.03 5.78
N LEU A 69 2.00 -2.78 5.34
CA LEU A 69 1.53 -2.50 3.97
C LEU A 69 2.58 -2.90 2.91
N VAL A 70 3.87 -2.67 3.17
CA VAL A 70 4.96 -3.12 2.28
C VAL A 70 5.01 -4.65 2.19
N GLN A 71 4.82 -5.34 3.32
CA GLN A 71 4.75 -6.80 3.36
C GLN A 71 3.55 -7.30 2.56
N LEU A 72 2.37 -6.69 2.74
CA LEU A 72 1.17 -7.03 1.97
C LEU A 72 1.37 -6.81 0.46
N ALA A 73 1.92 -5.65 0.07
CA ALA A 73 2.23 -5.34 -1.32
C ALA A 73 3.16 -6.39 -1.95
N THR A 74 4.18 -6.84 -1.21
CA THR A 74 5.18 -7.80 -1.70
C THR A 74 4.64 -9.23 -1.71
N GLY A 75 3.97 -9.65 -0.63
CA GLY A 75 3.50 -11.02 -0.43
C GLY A 75 2.26 -11.38 -1.24
N GLU A 76 1.39 -10.40 -1.54
CA GLU A 76 0.12 -10.66 -2.20
C GLU A 76 0.04 -10.08 -3.61
N VAL A 77 0.48 -8.83 -3.83
CA VAL A 77 0.39 -8.20 -5.16
C VAL A 77 1.56 -8.61 -6.04
N LEU A 78 2.79 -8.39 -5.57
CA LEU A 78 3.99 -8.73 -6.36
C LEU A 78 4.12 -10.23 -6.57
N ALA A 79 3.84 -11.05 -5.54
CA ALA A 79 3.89 -12.50 -5.67
C ALA A 79 2.95 -13.05 -6.74
N GLN A 80 1.80 -12.42 -6.97
CA GLN A 80 0.92 -12.77 -8.09
C GLN A 80 1.50 -12.30 -9.43
N ALA A 81 2.01 -11.07 -9.50
CA ALA A 81 2.65 -10.53 -10.71
C ALA A 81 3.90 -11.31 -11.17
N GLU A 82 4.51 -12.08 -10.27
CA GLU A 82 5.67 -12.94 -10.54
C GLU A 82 5.27 -14.38 -10.96
N ARG A 83 3.98 -14.68 -11.16
CA ARG A 83 3.48 -15.99 -11.61
C ARG A 83 3.06 -15.97 -13.09
N TYR A 84 2.91 -17.16 -13.65
CA TYR A 84 2.23 -17.32 -14.95
C TYR A 84 0.80 -16.77 -14.87
N PRO A 85 0.28 -16.10 -15.90
CA PRO A 85 0.90 -15.81 -17.20
C PRO A 85 1.71 -14.51 -17.24
N PHE A 86 1.76 -13.73 -16.15
CA PHE A 86 2.43 -12.42 -16.11
C PHE A 86 3.94 -12.50 -16.34
N THR A 87 4.57 -13.63 -16.02
CA THR A 87 6.00 -13.87 -16.29
C THR A 87 6.38 -13.86 -17.77
N LEU A 88 5.40 -14.04 -18.68
CA LEU A 88 5.59 -13.99 -20.12
C LEU A 88 5.59 -12.56 -20.69
N LEU A 89 5.19 -11.57 -19.90
CA LEU A 89 5.10 -10.19 -20.37
C LEU A 89 6.50 -9.57 -20.53
N PRO A 90 6.69 -8.63 -21.46
CA PRO A 90 7.98 -7.96 -21.68
C PRO A 90 8.36 -6.98 -20.55
N ILE A 91 7.44 -6.75 -19.61
CA ILE A 91 7.59 -5.87 -18.45
C ILE A 91 7.18 -6.64 -17.19
N ARG A 92 7.68 -6.21 -16.03
CA ARG A 92 7.34 -6.77 -14.73
C ARG A 92 6.95 -5.70 -13.74
N MET A 93 6.13 -6.10 -12.77
CA MET A 93 6.04 -5.38 -11.51
C MET A 93 7.28 -5.71 -10.69
N THR A 94 7.88 -4.69 -10.06
CA THR A 94 9.12 -4.82 -9.30
C THR A 94 9.07 -3.97 -8.04
N ARG A 95 9.93 -4.29 -7.07
CA ARG A 95 10.15 -3.45 -5.88
C ARG A 95 11.13 -2.33 -6.19
N GLN A 96 10.80 -1.12 -5.76
CA GLN A 96 11.68 0.03 -5.75
C GLN A 96 11.86 0.52 -4.31
N SER A 97 13.06 0.32 -3.77
CA SER A 97 13.47 0.92 -2.50
C SER A 97 13.83 2.39 -2.70
N THR A 98 13.45 3.24 -1.75
CA THR A 98 13.83 4.66 -1.72
C THR A 98 14.88 4.92 -0.64
N GLY A 99 15.61 6.03 -0.75
CA GLY A 99 16.54 6.47 0.29
C GLY A 99 15.88 6.81 1.63
N ALA A 100 14.55 6.95 1.66
CA ALA A 100 13.76 7.15 2.88
C ALA A 100 13.35 5.84 3.57
N GLY A 101 13.82 4.68 3.08
CA GLY A 101 13.52 3.37 3.66
C GLY A 101 12.14 2.82 3.28
N THR A 102 11.41 3.47 2.36
CA THR A 102 10.15 2.94 1.82
C THR A 102 10.39 2.04 0.63
N VAL A 103 9.47 1.10 0.40
CA VAL A 103 9.46 0.24 -0.79
C VAL A 103 8.12 0.42 -1.51
N PHE A 104 8.20 0.64 -2.82
CA PHE A 104 7.03 0.77 -3.68
C PHE A 104 7.02 -0.27 -4.79
N LEU A 105 5.84 -0.58 -5.30
CA LEU A 105 5.68 -1.39 -6.50
C LEU A 105 5.74 -0.52 -7.75
N ARG A 106 6.49 -0.95 -8.77
CA ARG A 106 6.69 -0.20 -10.01
C ARG A 106 6.81 -1.11 -11.23
N TRP A 107 6.21 -0.68 -12.34
CA TRP A 107 6.44 -1.28 -13.65
C TRP A 107 7.85 -1.00 -14.15
N SER A 108 8.54 -2.05 -14.58
CA SER A 108 9.90 -2.00 -15.11
C SER A 108 10.04 -2.94 -16.29
N ARG A 109 10.90 -2.59 -17.24
CA ARG A 109 11.45 -3.60 -18.17
C ARG A 109 12.31 -4.60 -17.41
N MET A 110 12.45 -5.80 -17.98
CA MET A 110 13.30 -6.88 -17.45
C MET A 110 14.76 -6.46 -17.29
N ASP A 111 15.26 -5.72 -18.27
CA ASP A 111 16.62 -5.18 -18.33
C ASP A 111 16.80 -3.92 -17.47
N ARG A 112 15.74 -3.45 -16.80
CA ARG A 112 15.68 -2.22 -16.00
C ARG A 112 16.02 -0.94 -16.77
N SER A 113 16.01 -0.97 -18.10
CA SER A 113 16.32 0.19 -18.96
C SER A 113 15.26 1.29 -18.89
N LYS A 114 14.00 0.93 -18.65
CA LYS A 114 12.86 1.85 -18.51
C LYS A 114 11.98 1.40 -17.34
N MET A 115 11.41 2.38 -16.63
CA MET A 115 10.45 2.17 -15.57
C MET A 115 9.34 3.21 -15.66
N GLY A 116 8.13 2.86 -15.22
CA GLY A 116 7.00 3.78 -15.17
C GLY A 116 5.71 3.20 -15.75
N VAL A 117 4.61 3.88 -15.50
CA VAL A 117 3.25 3.44 -15.89
C VAL A 117 3.07 3.40 -17.41
N ASP A 118 3.83 4.19 -18.17
CA ASP A 118 3.80 4.18 -19.63
C ASP A 118 4.10 2.79 -20.21
N LEU A 119 4.95 2.00 -19.55
CA LEU A 119 5.21 0.61 -19.96
C LEU A 119 3.95 -0.25 -19.90
N TRP A 120 3.14 -0.07 -18.85
CA TRP A 120 1.86 -0.76 -18.69
C TRP A 120 0.84 -0.24 -19.71
N ALA A 121 0.80 1.07 -19.96
CA ALA A 121 -0.08 1.66 -20.96
C ALA A 121 0.25 1.15 -22.38
N ASP A 122 1.53 1.12 -22.75
CA ASP A 122 2.02 0.56 -24.01
C ASP A 122 1.65 -0.93 -24.15
N LEU A 123 1.73 -1.69 -23.06
CA LEU A 123 1.33 -3.10 -23.02
C LEU A 123 -0.17 -3.27 -23.28
N LEU A 124 -1.03 -2.47 -22.65
CA LEU A 124 -2.48 -2.53 -22.84
C LEU A 124 -2.91 -2.05 -24.24
N GLY A 125 -2.21 -1.07 -24.81
CA GLY A 125 -2.47 -0.56 -26.15
C GLY A 125 -2.01 -1.49 -27.28
N ASN A 126 -1.18 -2.50 -26.98
CA ASN A 126 -0.68 -3.43 -27.97
C ASN A 126 -1.74 -4.49 -28.30
N GLY A 127 -2.19 -4.54 -29.56
CA GLY A 127 -3.17 -5.53 -30.02
C GLY A 127 -2.73 -7.00 -29.95
N ARG A 128 -1.44 -7.27 -29.65
CA ARG A 128 -0.94 -8.63 -29.36
C ARG A 128 -1.17 -9.05 -27.90
N THR A 129 -1.53 -8.14 -27.02
CA THR A 129 -1.83 -8.45 -25.62
C THR A 129 -3.17 -9.19 -25.56
N PRO A 130 -3.21 -10.42 -25.02
CA PRO A 130 -4.44 -11.18 -24.92
C PRO A 130 -5.51 -10.42 -24.13
N ILE A 131 -6.74 -10.35 -24.67
CA ILE A 131 -7.83 -9.54 -24.10
C ILE A 131 -8.23 -9.99 -22.68
N ASN A 132 -8.06 -11.27 -22.36
CA ASN A 132 -8.29 -11.81 -21.03
C ASN A 132 -7.29 -11.24 -19.99
N LEU A 133 -6.05 -10.93 -20.38
CA LEU A 133 -5.06 -10.34 -19.49
C LEU A 133 -5.24 -8.85 -19.28
N VAL A 134 -5.96 -8.16 -20.16
CA VAL A 134 -6.18 -6.71 -20.05
C VAL A 134 -6.90 -6.37 -18.73
N SER A 135 -7.91 -7.14 -18.36
CA SER A 135 -8.64 -6.97 -17.10
C SER A 135 -7.75 -7.20 -15.87
N ASP A 136 -6.94 -8.26 -15.89
CA ASP A 136 -6.01 -8.58 -14.80
C ASP A 136 -4.93 -7.50 -14.63
N LEU A 137 -4.34 -7.03 -15.74
CA LEU A 137 -3.34 -5.97 -15.75
C LEU A 137 -3.90 -4.63 -15.28
N TYR A 138 -5.15 -4.33 -15.65
CA TYR A 138 -5.86 -3.16 -15.14
C TYR A 138 -6.04 -3.24 -13.63
N ALA A 139 -6.55 -4.36 -13.12
CA ALA A 139 -6.74 -4.55 -11.70
C ALA A 139 -5.42 -4.50 -10.90
N MET A 140 -4.33 -5.04 -11.49
CA MET A 140 -3.00 -4.98 -10.90
C MET A 140 -2.47 -3.55 -10.81
N GLU A 141 -2.70 -2.72 -11.83
CA GLU A 141 -2.33 -1.30 -11.78
C GLU A 141 -3.12 -0.53 -10.72
N LEU A 142 -4.44 -0.78 -10.60
CA LEU A 142 -5.23 -0.19 -9.52
C LEU A 142 -4.68 -0.56 -8.14
N GLN A 143 -4.37 -1.84 -7.92
CA GLN A 143 -3.79 -2.31 -6.65
C GLN A 143 -2.42 -1.68 -6.39
N ARG A 144 -1.56 -1.55 -7.41
CA ARG A 144 -0.27 -0.86 -7.30
C ARG A 144 -0.45 0.61 -6.88
N ILE A 145 -1.40 1.32 -7.49
CA ILE A 145 -1.68 2.73 -7.18
C ILE A 145 -2.14 2.88 -5.72
N THR A 146 -3.15 2.10 -5.31
CA THR A 146 -3.76 2.24 -3.98
C THR A 146 -2.82 1.83 -2.86
N ILE A 147 -2.11 0.69 -3.00
CA ILE A 147 -1.18 0.22 -1.96
C ILE A 147 0.02 1.16 -1.82
N ASN A 148 0.58 1.68 -2.92
CA ASN A 148 1.66 2.66 -2.87
C ASN A 148 1.22 3.98 -2.24
N MET A 149 -0.02 4.41 -2.49
CA MET A 149 -0.60 5.60 -1.84
C MET A 149 -0.69 5.38 -0.32
N GLN A 150 -1.22 4.23 0.14
CA GLN A 150 -1.31 3.91 1.56
C GLN A 150 0.06 3.87 2.24
N ILE A 151 1.06 3.24 1.61
CA ILE A 151 2.46 3.22 2.08
C ILE A 151 2.99 4.66 2.21
N SER A 152 2.75 5.50 1.20
CA SER A 152 3.20 6.90 1.18
C SER A 152 2.58 7.73 2.30
N LEU A 153 1.28 7.53 2.59
CA LEU A 153 0.58 8.22 3.67
C LEU A 153 1.14 7.81 5.03
N MET A 154 1.30 6.51 5.30
CA MET A 154 1.82 6.03 6.58
C MET A 154 3.25 6.50 6.84
N HIS A 155 4.10 6.45 5.80
CA HIS A 155 5.44 7.01 5.87
C HIS A 155 5.44 8.50 6.22
N SER A 156 4.61 9.29 5.54
CA SER A 156 4.54 10.74 5.74
C SER A 156 4.07 11.12 7.14
N ILE A 157 3.05 10.42 7.66
CA ILE A 157 2.54 10.62 9.02
C ILE A 157 3.60 10.25 10.05
N SER A 158 4.25 9.10 9.90
CA SER A 158 5.32 8.64 10.80
C SER A 158 6.46 9.66 10.86
N ARG A 159 6.96 10.10 9.70
CA ARG A 159 8.00 11.14 9.60
C ARG A 159 7.57 12.42 10.30
N GLN A 160 6.34 12.87 10.07
CA GLN A 160 5.85 14.10 10.68
C GLN A 160 5.76 14.00 12.21
N ALA A 161 5.32 12.85 12.73
CA ALA A 161 5.25 12.60 14.16
C ALA A 161 6.63 12.70 14.84
N PHE A 162 7.67 12.10 14.25
CA PHE A 162 9.03 12.18 14.77
C PHE A 162 9.64 13.58 14.68
N LEU A 163 9.36 14.31 13.59
CA LEU A 163 9.78 15.71 13.45
C LEU A 163 9.13 16.59 14.51
N CYS A 164 7.83 16.43 14.77
CA CYS A 164 7.14 17.15 15.83
C CYS A 164 7.67 16.78 17.22
N ALA A 165 7.91 15.50 17.51
CA ALA A 165 8.53 15.07 18.76
C ALA A 165 9.91 15.73 18.98
N SER A 166 10.71 15.83 17.92
CA SER A 166 12.01 16.50 17.97
C SER A 166 11.88 18.00 18.27
N LYS A 167 10.89 18.68 17.67
CA LYS A 167 10.61 20.09 17.95
C LYS A 167 10.14 20.32 19.39
N ILE A 168 9.24 19.46 19.91
CA ILE A 168 8.80 19.53 21.31
C ILE A 168 9.98 19.35 22.26
N ARG A 169 10.86 18.37 22.00
CA ARG A 169 12.08 18.17 22.81
C ARG A 169 12.95 19.43 22.87
N VAL A 170 13.14 20.12 21.74
CA VAL A 170 13.91 21.37 21.70
C VAL A 170 13.21 22.47 22.51
N ALA A 171 11.89 22.60 22.40
CA ALA A 171 11.14 23.56 23.20
C ALA A 171 11.23 23.27 24.71
N GLU A 172 11.12 22.00 25.13
CA GLU A 172 11.30 21.56 26.51
C GLU A 172 12.70 21.92 27.04
N GLN A 173 13.75 21.72 26.24
CA GLN A 173 15.13 22.07 26.61
C GLN A 173 15.31 23.57 26.84
N ILE A 174 14.78 24.40 25.94
CA ILE A 174 14.84 25.87 26.06
C ILE A 174 14.12 26.33 27.34
N TYR A 175 12.94 25.77 27.61
CA TYR A 175 12.18 26.07 28.82
C TYR A 175 12.94 25.69 30.09
N GLN A 176 13.48 24.46 30.15
CA GLN A 176 14.24 23.97 31.30
C GLN A 176 15.49 24.82 31.57
N GLN A 177 16.23 25.20 30.52
CA GLN A 177 17.39 26.09 30.64
C GLN A 177 17.01 27.43 31.29
N ARG A 178 15.91 28.05 30.85
CA ARG A 178 15.46 29.33 31.41
C ARG A 178 15.05 29.20 32.88
N VAL A 179 14.31 28.16 33.25
CA VAL A 179 13.89 27.92 34.64
C VAL A 179 15.11 27.67 35.54
N SER A 180 16.08 26.85 35.10
CA SER A 180 17.30 26.59 35.87
C SER A 180 18.16 27.84 36.09
N GLN A 181 18.26 28.72 35.09
CA GLN A 181 18.95 30.01 35.22
C GLN A 181 18.29 30.93 36.25
N GLN A 182 16.96 30.94 36.33
CA GLN A 182 16.24 31.74 37.30
C GLN A 182 16.42 31.23 38.73
N VAL A 183 16.37 29.90 38.93
CA VAL A 183 16.60 29.28 40.25
C VAL A 183 18.01 29.59 40.73
N THR A 184 19.02 29.44 39.88
CA THR A 184 20.42 29.73 40.22
C THR A 184 20.67 31.21 40.53
N SER A 185 20.00 32.13 39.82
CA SER A 185 20.08 33.58 40.10
C SER A 185 19.46 33.91 41.46
N ASN A 186 18.26 33.38 41.76
CA ASN A 186 17.60 33.62 43.04
C ASN A 186 18.36 33.03 44.24
N SER A 187 19.11 31.94 44.04
CA SER A 187 19.95 31.35 45.10
C SER A 187 21.27 32.08 45.34
N ALA A 188 21.70 32.98 44.43
CA ALA A 188 22.91 33.78 44.58
C ALA A 188 22.65 35.14 45.27
N GLU A 189 21.39 35.55 45.38
CA GLU A 189 20.96 36.80 46.03
C GLU A 189 20.52 36.62 47.51
N VAL A 190 20.61 35.39 48.05
CA VAL A 190 20.34 35.04 49.47
C VAL A 190 21.65 34.70 50.17
#